data_AF-A0A2G6G9G5-F1
#
_entry.id   AF-A0A2G6G9G5-F1
#
_cell.length_a   1.000
_cell.length_b   1.000
_cell.length_c   1.000
_cell.angle_alpha   90.00
_cell.angle_beta   90.00
_cell.angle_gamma   90.00
#
_symmetry.space_group_name_H-M   'P 1'
#
loop_
_entity.id
_entity.type
_entity.pdbx_description
1 polymer ?
#
loop_
_entity_poly.entity_id
_entity_poly.type
_entity_poly.pdbx_seq_one_letter_code
_entity_poly.pdbx_strand_id
1 'polypeptide(L)'
;MLKRIFLNIIFIFSLYFLPWWAVLPLLIFLVFYLEFFVEALFYALYLDFLFSKPFQNIWDFNFFYFVGVLILLFFSIYLKNKTL
;
A
#
# COMPACT_ATOMS: atom_id res chain seq x y z
N MET A 1 -0.06 -18.18 -6.42
CA MET A 1 0.55 -18.02 -5.08
C MET A 1 2.01 -17.54 -5.16
N LEU A 2 2.91 -18.26 -5.84
CA LEU A 2 4.33 -17.90 -5.94
C LEU A 2 4.61 -16.49 -6.49
N LYS A 3 3.85 -16.06 -7.52
CA LYS A 3 3.88 -14.68 -8.06
C LYS A 3 3.60 -13.61 -6.98
N ARG A 4 2.62 -13.84 -6.10
CA ARG A 4 2.28 -12.91 -5.01
C ARG A 4 3.40 -12.81 -3.99
N ILE A 5 3.96 -13.94 -3.57
CA ILE A 5 5.09 -13.98 -2.63
C ILE A 5 6.29 -13.22 -3.21
N PHE A 6 6.62 -13.46 -4.48
CA PHE A 6 7.71 -12.77 -5.16
C PHE A 6 7.51 -11.25 -5.22
N LEU A 7 6.31 -10.80 -5.56
CA LEU A 7 5.98 -9.37 -5.60
C LEU A 7 5.98 -8.73 -4.21
N ASN A 8 5.52 -9.44 -3.18
CA ASN A 8 5.62 -9.01 -1.78
C ASN A 8 7.07 -8.82 -1.34
N ILE A 9 7.96 -9.76 -1.69
CA ILE A 9 9.38 -9.64 -1.40
C ILE A 9 9.97 -8.41 -2.09
N ILE A 10 9.72 -8.24 -3.39
CA ILE A 10 10.19 -7.05 -4.14
C ILE A 10 9.68 -5.76 -3.51
N PHE A 11 8.41 -5.73 -3.11
CA PHE A 11 7.82 -4.55 -2.49
C PHE A 11 8.40 -4.25 -1.10
N ILE A 12 8.71 -5.29 -0.31
CA ILE A 12 9.44 -5.11 0.95
C ILE A 12 10.82 -4.52 0.68
N PHE A 13 11.56 -5.02 -0.32
CA PHE A 13 12.83 -4.41 -0.71
C PHE A 13 12.66 -2.95 -1.15
N SER A 14 11.65 -2.64 -1.96
CA SER A 14 11.45 -1.26 -2.42
C SER A 14 11.17 -0.29 -1.27
N LEU A 15 10.48 -0.72 -0.20
CA LEU A 15 10.24 0.10 0.99
C LEU A 15 11.53 0.58 1.68
N TYR A 16 12.59 -0.22 1.67
CA TYR A 16 13.87 0.11 2.33
C TYR A 16 14.85 0.85 1.42
N PHE A 17 14.79 0.61 0.11
CA PHE A 17 15.81 1.10 -0.83
C PHE A 17 15.34 2.23 -1.74
N LEU A 18 14.02 2.40 -1.92
CA LEU A 18 13.46 3.46 -2.75
C LEU A 18 12.86 4.58 -1.90
N PRO A 19 12.88 5.83 -2.39
CA PRO A 19 12.16 6.91 -1.74
C PRO A 19 10.64 6.69 -1.80
N TRP A 20 9.92 7.23 -0.82
CA TRP A 20 8.46 7.06 -0.67
C TRP A 20 7.66 7.41 -1.93
N TRP A 21 8.10 8.41 -2.70
CA TRP A 21 7.44 8.82 -3.93
C TRP A 21 7.58 7.81 -5.07
N ALA A 22 8.55 6.88 -5.01
CA ALA A 22 8.66 5.75 -5.94
C ALA A 22 7.89 4.53 -5.43
N VAL A 23 7.83 4.34 -4.11
CA VAL A 23 7.09 3.24 -3.47
C VAL A 23 5.57 3.41 -3.65
N LEU A 24 5.05 4.63 -3.56
CA LEU A 24 3.62 4.93 -3.70
C LEU A 24 3.04 4.50 -5.07
N PRO A 25 3.60 4.93 -6.22
CA PRO A 25 3.15 4.48 -7.54
C PRO A 25 3.24 2.98 -7.72
N LEU A 26 4.29 2.35 -7.19
CA LEU A 26 4.46 0.90 -7.24
C LEU A 26 3.35 0.18 -6.44
N LEU A 27 2.98 0.70 -5.27
CA LEU A 27 1.88 0.19 -4.46
C LEU A 27 0.54 0.31 -5.19
N ILE A 28 0.27 1.48 -5.79
CA ILE A 28 -0.92 1.72 -6.62
C ILE A 28 -0.97 0.70 -7.76
N PHE A 29 0.13 0.55 -8.50
CA PHE A 29 0.24 -0.43 -9.58
C PHE A 29 -0.05 -1.84 -9.10
N LEU A 30 0.54 -2.27 -7.98
CA LEU A 30 0.30 -3.60 -7.42
C LEU A 30 -1.15 -3.80 -6.98
N VAL A 31 -1.83 -2.80 -6.43
CA VAL A 31 -3.25 -2.88 -6.04
C VAL A 31 -4.16 -3.15 -7.24
N PHE A 32 -3.88 -2.53 -8.39
CA PHE A 32 -4.65 -2.77 -9.62
C PHE A 32 -4.21 -4.05 -10.35
N TYR A 33 -2.92 -4.37 -10.33
CA TYR A 33 -2.35 -5.50 -11.05
C TYR A 33 -2.62 -6.84 -10.36
N LEU A 34 -2.51 -6.87 -9.03
CA LEU A 34 -2.86 -8.01 -8.20
C LEU A 34 -4.28 -7.82 -7.72
N GLU A 35 -5.22 -8.42 -8.45
CA GLU A 35 -6.64 -8.45 -8.07
C GLU A 35 -6.79 -8.82 -6.58
N PHE A 36 -7.37 -7.89 -5.78
CA PHE A 36 -7.52 -8.01 -4.33
C PHE A 36 -6.18 -8.12 -3.54
N PHE A 37 -5.32 -7.11 -3.64
CA PHE A 37 -4.06 -7.03 -2.88
C PHE A 37 -4.27 -6.46 -1.47
N VAL A 38 -4.83 -7.27 -0.57
CA VAL A 38 -5.07 -6.88 0.85
C VAL A 38 -3.75 -6.57 1.57
N GLU A 39 -2.65 -7.19 1.14
CA GLU A 39 -1.30 -6.94 1.65
C GLU A 39 -0.90 -5.47 1.54
N ALA A 40 -1.45 -4.74 0.56
CA ALA A 40 -1.27 -3.30 0.41
C ALA A 40 -1.63 -2.51 1.67
N LEU A 41 -2.64 -2.95 2.43
CA LEU A 41 -3.05 -2.29 3.67
C LEU A 41 -1.95 -2.35 4.74
N PHE A 42 -1.32 -3.52 4.90
CA PHE A 42 -0.21 -3.68 5.84
C PHE A 42 1.01 -2.86 5.42
N TYR A 43 1.29 -2.80 4.12
CA TYR A 43 2.34 -1.96 3.59
C TYR A 43 2.07 -0.47 3.79
N ALA A 44 0.83 -0.03 3.61
CA ALA A 44 0.43 1.35 3.81
C ALA A 44 0.52 1.76 5.28
N LEU A 45 0.08 0.89 6.20
CA LEU A 45 0.31 1.08 7.64
C LEU A 45 1.79 1.18 7.96
N TYR A 46 2.61 0.30 7.38
CA TYR A 46 4.05 0.33 7.59
C TYR A 46 4.69 1.62 7.09
N LEU A 47 4.24 2.14 5.93
CA LEU A 47 4.65 3.46 5.44
C LEU A 47 4.23 4.58 6.40
N ASP A 48 3.00 4.56 6.89
CA ASP A 48 2.54 5.53 7.88
C ASP A 48 3.42 5.48 9.15
N PHE A 49 3.79 4.28 9.62
CA PHE A 49 4.74 4.11 10.73
C PHE A 49 6.13 4.66 10.41
N LEU A 50 6.69 4.34 9.23
CA LEU A 50 8.03 4.77 8.85
C LEU A 50 8.16 6.28 8.69
N PHE A 51 7.13 6.94 8.14
CA PHE A 51 7.16 8.36 7.80
C PHE A 51 6.47 9.27 8.82
N SER A 52 5.92 8.67 9.88
CA SER A 52 5.41 9.42 11.01
C SER A 52 6.53 10.13 11.79
N LYS A 53 6.18 11.28 12.37
CA LYS A 53 7.03 11.95 13.36
C LYS A 53 7.00 11.17 14.68
N PRO A 54 8.05 11.24 15.50
CA PRO A 54 8.03 10.61 16.83
C PRO A 54 6.81 11.10 17.61
N PHE A 55 5.95 10.14 17.97
CA PHE A 55 4.63 10.41 18.52
C PHE A 55 4.70 10.91 19.95
N GLN A 56 3.84 11.87 20.29
CA GLN A 56 3.47 12.13 21.69
C GLN A 56 2.19 11.37 22.05
N ASN A 57 1.25 11.20 21.11
CA ASN A 57 0.01 10.44 21.26
C ASN A 57 -0.39 9.65 20.00
N ILE A 58 -1.31 8.68 20.15
CA ILE A 58 -1.79 7.82 19.03
C ILE A 58 -2.55 8.60 17.94
N TRP A 59 -3.07 9.77 18.28
CA TRP A 59 -3.77 10.68 17.35
C TRP A 59 -2.82 11.46 16.45
N ASP A 60 -1.51 11.48 16.76
CA ASP A 60 -0.47 12.08 15.92
C ASP A 60 -0.06 11.15 14.76
N PHE A 61 -0.65 9.95 14.69
CA PHE A 61 -0.43 8.98 13.64
C PHE A 61 -1.03 9.49 12.31
N ASN A 62 -0.16 9.80 11.36
CA ASN A 62 -0.60 10.14 10.00
C ASN A 62 -1.07 8.86 9.31
N PHE A 63 -2.37 8.62 9.25
CA PHE A 63 -2.98 7.50 8.49
C PHE A 63 -3.09 7.78 6.98
N PHE A 64 -2.22 8.63 6.43
CA PHE A 64 -2.40 9.17 5.09
C PHE A 64 -2.27 8.07 4.02
N TYR A 65 -1.23 7.24 4.10
CA TYR A 65 -1.00 6.16 3.15
C TYR A 65 -2.05 5.06 3.34
N PHE A 66 -2.37 4.68 4.58
CA PHE A 66 -3.38 3.65 4.85
C PHE A 66 -4.77 4.01 4.33
N VAL A 67 -5.24 5.22 4.62
CA VAL A 67 -6.54 5.71 4.12
C VAL A 67 -6.52 5.80 2.59
N GLY A 68 -5.42 6.28 2.00
CA GLY A 68 -5.25 6.31 0.55
C GLY A 68 -5.37 4.92 -0.10
N VAL A 69 -4.77 3.90 0.50
CA VAL A 69 -4.85 2.52 -0.01
C VAL A 69 -6.22 1.89 0.20
N LEU A 70 -6.92 2.20 1.31
CA LEU A 70 -8.32 1.79 1.49
C LEU A 70 -9.19 2.32 0.35
N ILE A 71 -9.03 3.60 0.00
CA ILE A 71 -9.75 4.23 -1.12
C ILE A 71 -9.39 3.52 -2.42
N LEU A 72 -8.12 3.28 -2.70
CA LEU A 72 -7.66 2.58 -3.92
C LEU A 72 -8.21 1.16 -4.04
N LEU A 73 -8.24 0.41 -2.94
CA LEU A 73 -8.84 -0.93 -2.92
C LEU A 73 -10.34 -0.88 -3.19
N PHE A 74 -11.06 0.08 -2.58
CA PHE A 74 -12.47 0.27 -2.88
C PHE A 74 -12.70 0.58 -4.36
N PHE A 75 -11.91 1.48 -4.95
CA PHE A 75 -12.00 1.82 -6.38
C PHE A 75 -11.62 0.64 -7.28
N SER A 76 -10.58 -0.13 -6.95
CA SER A 76 -10.18 -1.28 -7.76
C SER A 76 -11.26 -2.36 -7.79
N ILE A 77 -11.90 -2.63 -6.65
CA ILE A 77 -13.04 -3.54 -6.54
C ILE A 77 -14.24 -3.01 -7.35
N TYR A 78 -14.58 -1.73 -7.17
CA TYR A 78 -15.71 -1.10 -7.87
C TYR A 78 -15.54 -1.12 -9.40
N LEU A 79 -14.36 -0.74 -9.90
CA LEU A 79 -14.07 -0.72 -11.33
C LEU A 79 -14.10 -2.13 -11.92
N LYS A 80 -13.52 -3.12 -11.23
CA LYS A 80 -13.53 -4.52 -11.67
C LYS A 80 -14.96 -5.07 -11.82
N ASN A 81 -15.86 -4.73 -10.90
CA ASN A 81 -17.26 -5.15 -10.97
C ASN A 81 -18.05 -4.49 -12.11
N LYS A 82 -17.53 -3.42 -12.72
CA LYS A 82 -18.16 -2.73 -13.86
C LYS A 82 -17.62 -3.15 -15.22
N THR A 83 -16.38 -3.65 -15.28
CA THR A 83 -15.74 -4.08 -16.53
C THR A 83 -15.97 -5.54 -16.89
N LEU A 84 -16.50 -6.35 -15.95
CA LEU A 84 -16.95 -7.73 -16.16
C LEU A 84 -18.48 -7.78 -16.27
#